data_AF-A0A8S2FFR5-F1
#
_entry.id   AF-A0A8S2FFR5-F1
#
_cell.length_a   1.000
_cell.length_b   1.000
_cell.length_c   1.000
_cell.angle_alpha   90.00
_cell.angle_beta   90.00
_cell.angle_gamma   90.00
#
_symmetry.space_group_name_H-M   'P 1'
#
loop_
_entity.id
_entity.type
_entity.pdbx_description
1 polymer ?
#
loop_
_entity_poly.entity_id
_entity_poly.type
_entity_poly.pdbx_seq_one_letter_code
_entity_poly.pdbx_strand_id
1 'polypeptide(L)'
;MQLATKVTVNFSSPAFLVLDNNDYLVTYNDTLVYMTHWIGGTSVYQISFNKSWTVEPLPATNTSTSGLIPAQVTWDSCGRMWVVVYGYGVRVYDAMGSTLLASWAVSTTLTAILLLDNYDLYLADYDNDKILYYKPSFQ
;
A
#
# COMPACT_ATOMS: atom_id res chain seq x y z
N MET A 1 -20.59 14.00 14.63
CA MET A 1 -19.37 13.18 14.76
C MET A 1 -19.76 11.77 14.34
N GLN A 2 -19.58 11.44 13.07
CA GLN A 2 -20.09 10.19 12.50
C GLN A 2 -19.05 9.10 12.78
N LEU A 3 -19.38 8.21 13.72
CA LEU A 3 -18.61 7.01 14.04
C LEU A 3 -18.49 6.15 12.78
N ALA A 4 -17.27 5.69 12.49
CA ALA A 4 -16.96 4.86 11.34
C ALA A 4 -17.93 3.67 11.25
N THR A 5 -18.55 3.52 10.09
CA THR A 5 -19.51 2.45 9.83
C THR A 5 -18.72 1.16 9.60
N LYS A 6 -18.95 0.16 10.45
CA LYS A 6 -18.36 -1.18 10.33
C LYS A 6 -18.85 -1.83 9.03
N VAL A 7 -18.00 -1.86 8.00
CA VAL A 7 -18.27 -2.63 6.78
C VAL A 7 -17.95 -4.09 7.08
N THR A 8 -18.97 -4.95 7.02
CA THR A 8 -18.86 -6.41 7.22
C THR A 8 -19.23 -7.09 5.92
N VAL A 9 -18.43 -8.05 5.46
CA VAL A 9 -18.75 -8.84 4.27
C VAL A 9 -18.34 -10.29 4.53
N ASN A 10 -19.23 -11.21 4.18
CA ASN A 10 -19.17 -12.61 4.58
C ASN A 10 -18.47 -13.49 3.54
N PHE A 11 -17.61 -14.39 4.02
CA PHE A 11 -17.17 -15.58 3.28
C PHE A 11 -18.02 -16.78 3.71
N SER A 12 -18.03 -17.85 2.91
CA SER A 12 -18.72 -19.09 3.24
C SER A 12 -18.04 -19.82 4.41
N SER A 13 -18.41 -19.37 5.62
CA SER A 13 -18.35 -20.02 6.95
C SER A 13 -17.07 -19.87 7.78
N PRO A 14 -17.19 -19.21 8.95
CA PRO A 14 -16.97 -17.79 9.13
C PRO A 14 -15.47 -17.46 9.14
N ALA A 15 -14.92 -17.06 8.00
CA ALA A 15 -13.59 -16.46 7.95
C ALA A 15 -13.73 -14.97 8.29
N PHE A 16 -13.28 -14.57 9.47
CA PHE A 16 -13.08 -13.17 9.82
C PHE A 16 -11.76 -12.71 9.20
N LEU A 17 -11.75 -11.63 8.42
CA LEU A 17 -10.53 -10.86 8.20
C LEU A 17 -10.26 -10.12 9.52
N VAL A 18 -9.38 -10.70 10.34
CA VAL A 18 -8.89 -10.04 11.55
C VAL A 18 -7.81 -9.10 11.09
N LEU A 19 -8.17 -7.82 10.97
CA LEU A 19 -7.21 -6.75 10.84
C LEU A 19 -6.62 -6.47 12.22
N ASP A 20 -5.31 -6.31 12.28
CA ASP A 20 -4.63 -5.84 13.49
C ASP A 20 -4.15 -4.39 13.32
N ASN A 21 -3.45 -3.87 14.33
CA ASN A 21 -2.97 -2.49 14.32
C ASN A 21 -1.81 -2.26 13.31
N ASN A 22 -1.40 -3.29 12.57
CA ASN A 22 -0.32 -3.27 11.59
C ASN A 22 -0.85 -3.27 10.15
N ASP A 23 -2.17 -3.31 9.95
CA ASP A 23 -2.77 -3.33 8.63
C ASP A 23 -3.15 -1.92 8.16
N TYR A 24 -2.78 -1.60 6.93
CA TYR A 24 -3.26 -0.40 6.25
C TYR A 24 -4.04 -0.80 5.01
N LEU A 25 -5.28 -0.30 4.89
CA LEU A 25 -6.19 -0.60 3.79
C LEU A 25 -6.42 0.64 2.94
N VAL A 26 -6.47 0.42 1.63
CA VAL A 26 -6.86 1.45 0.67
C VAL A 26 -7.81 0.89 -0.37
N THR A 27 -8.90 1.60 -0.59
CA THR A 27 -9.87 1.29 -1.64
C THR A 27 -9.32 1.77 -2.98
N TYR A 28 -9.24 0.88 -3.96
CA TYR A 28 -8.93 1.26 -5.34
C TYR A 28 -10.21 1.55 -6.14
N ASN A 29 -11.23 0.72 -5.95
CA ASN A 29 -12.59 0.93 -6.47
C ASN A 29 -13.60 0.14 -5.63
N ASP A 30 -14.85 0.09 -6.07
CA ASP A 30 -15.95 -0.55 -5.33
C ASP A 30 -15.77 -2.06 -5.09
N THR A 31 -14.90 -2.73 -5.85
CA THR A 31 -14.71 -4.18 -5.78
C THR A 31 -13.29 -4.59 -5.37
N LEU A 32 -12.35 -3.65 -5.31
CA LEU A 32 -10.93 -3.88 -5.02
C LEU A 32 -10.43 -3.00 -3.88
N VAL A 33 -9.90 -3.66 -2.86
CA VAL A 33 -9.17 -3.08 -1.74
C VAL A 33 -7.77 -3.66 -1.74
N TYR A 34 -6.77 -2.85 -1.41
CA TYR A 34 -5.41 -3.32 -1.20
C TYR A 34 -5.01 -3.12 0.25
N MET A 35 -4.18 -4.03 0.73
CA MET A 35 -3.72 -4.05 2.11
C MET A 35 -2.20 -4.16 2.15
N THR A 36 -1.58 -3.32 2.96
CA THR A 36 -0.21 -3.54 3.45
C THR A 36 -0.26 -4.03 4.88
N HIS A 37 0.71 -4.86 5.24
CA HIS A 37 0.81 -5.44 6.57
C HIS A 37 2.21 -5.15 7.15
N TRP A 38 2.28 -4.59 8.36
CA TRP A 38 3.52 -4.10 8.96
C TRP A 38 4.44 -5.21 9.52
N ILE A 39 4.66 -6.26 8.72
CA ILE A 39 5.57 -7.35 9.01
C ILE A 39 6.58 -7.48 7.87
N GLY A 40 7.87 -7.54 8.22
CA GLY A 40 8.98 -7.63 7.27
C GLY A 40 8.84 -8.85 6.34
N GLY A 41 9.14 -8.64 5.05
CA GLY A 41 9.09 -9.71 4.05
C GLY A 41 7.69 -10.08 3.55
N THR A 42 6.68 -9.27 3.83
CA THR A 42 5.32 -9.45 3.28
C THR A 42 5.13 -8.71 1.96
N SER A 43 4.12 -9.13 1.20
CA SER A 43 3.64 -8.46 0.00
C SER A 43 2.50 -7.50 0.35
N VAL A 44 2.22 -6.56 -0.55
CA VAL A 44 0.89 -5.95 -0.67
C VAL A 44 -0.09 -7.06 -1.04
N TYR A 45 -1.27 -7.06 -0.44
CA TYR A 45 -2.36 -7.99 -0.75
C TYR A 45 -3.45 -7.27 -1.51
N GLN A 46 -3.95 -7.90 -2.56
CA GLN A 46 -5.19 -7.52 -3.21
C GLN A 46 -6.34 -8.29 -2.57
N ILE A 47 -7.40 -7.57 -2.20
CA ILE A 47 -8.62 -8.09 -1.63
C ILE A 47 -9.74 -7.74 -2.59
N SER A 48 -10.39 -8.75 -3.18
CA SER A 48 -11.46 -8.54 -4.15
C SER A 48 -12.74 -9.22 -3.72
N PHE A 49 -13.90 -8.63 -4.03
CA PHE A 49 -15.20 -9.27 -3.82
C PHE A 49 -15.88 -9.57 -5.15
N ASN A 50 -16.06 -10.85 -5.45
CA ASN A 50 -16.91 -11.31 -6.55
C ASN A 50 -17.69 -12.55 -6.10
N LYS A 51 -18.83 -12.33 -5.44
CA LYS A 51 -19.72 -13.35 -4.82
C LYS A 51 -19.10 -14.10 -3.62
N SER A 52 -17.79 -14.12 -3.52
CA SER A 52 -16.96 -14.46 -2.36
C SER A 52 -15.77 -13.51 -2.34
N TRP A 53 -15.13 -13.28 -1.20
CA TRP A 53 -13.85 -12.60 -1.30
C TRP A 53 -12.70 -13.52 -1.66
N THR A 54 -11.70 -12.91 -2.29
CA THR A 54 -10.38 -13.49 -2.51
C THR A 54 -9.34 -12.55 -1.92
N VAL A 55 -8.26 -13.12 -1.39
CA VAL A 55 -7.09 -12.41 -0.89
C VAL A 55 -5.88 -13.00 -1.59
N GLU A 56 -5.18 -12.18 -2.36
CA GLU A 56 -4.05 -12.62 -3.19
C GLU A 56 -2.84 -11.72 -2.91
N PRO A 57 -1.66 -12.29 -2.56
CA PRO A 57 -0.46 -11.49 -2.45
C PRO A 57 -0.01 -11.02 -3.84
N LEU A 58 0.54 -9.81 -3.91
CA LEU A 58 1.20 -9.28 -5.11
C LEU A 58 2.71 -9.56 -5.00
N PRO A 59 3.24 -10.64 -5.60
CA PRO A 59 4.55 -11.16 -5.22
C PRO A 59 5.70 -10.21 -5.55
N ALA A 60 5.58 -9.40 -6.62
CA ALA A 60 6.62 -8.42 -6.98
C ALA A 60 6.76 -7.28 -5.95
N THR A 61 5.75 -7.07 -5.11
CA THR A 61 5.83 -6.13 -3.98
C THR A 61 6.51 -6.72 -2.75
N ASN A 62 6.79 -8.02 -2.75
CA ASN A 62 7.52 -8.64 -1.66
C ASN A 62 8.93 -8.05 -1.59
N THR A 63 9.34 -7.65 -0.40
CA THR A 63 10.65 -7.04 -0.18
C THR A 63 11.76 -8.04 0.13
N SER A 64 11.41 -9.30 0.40
CA SER A 64 12.22 -10.49 0.71
C SER A 64 13.31 -10.33 1.78
N THR A 65 13.41 -9.14 2.38
CA THR A 65 14.51 -8.71 3.23
C THR A 65 13.93 -8.26 4.58
N SER A 66 14.49 -8.78 5.67
CA SER A 66 14.13 -8.35 7.02
C SER A 66 14.37 -6.84 7.17
N GLY A 67 13.36 -6.11 7.65
CA GLY A 67 13.43 -4.65 7.84
C GLY A 67 12.90 -3.83 6.66
N LEU A 68 12.57 -4.46 5.52
CA LEU A 68 11.84 -3.81 4.45
C LEU A 68 10.35 -4.17 4.53
N ILE A 69 9.48 -3.17 4.67
CA ILE A 69 8.05 -3.36 4.91
C ILE A 69 7.26 -2.46 3.96
N PRO A 70 6.43 -3.02 3.05
CA PRO A 70 5.42 -2.23 2.36
C PRO A 70 4.51 -1.54 3.39
N ALA A 71 4.56 -0.22 3.42
CA ALA A 71 3.98 0.59 4.47
C ALA A 71 2.57 1.05 4.11
N GLN A 72 2.45 1.63 2.92
CA GLN A 72 1.22 2.17 2.38
C GLN A 72 1.28 2.09 0.86
N VAL A 73 0.13 1.98 0.22
CA VAL A 73 -0.01 2.04 -1.23
C VAL A 73 -1.01 3.12 -1.67
N THR A 74 -0.78 3.68 -2.85
CA THR A 74 -1.66 4.62 -3.56
C THR A 74 -1.53 4.43 -5.07
N TRP A 75 -2.34 5.13 -5.87
CA TRP A 75 -2.29 5.07 -7.33
C TRP A 75 -2.18 6.46 -7.94
N ASP A 76 -1.54 6.53 -9.11
CA ASP A 76 -1.62 7.69 -9.97
C ASP A 76 -2.77 7.59 -10.98
N SER A 77 -3.00 8.68 -11.70
CA SER A 77 -3.99 8.78 -12.77
C SER A 77 -3.73 7.83 -13.96
N CYS A 78 -2.52 7.28 -14.08
CA CYS A 78 -2.18 6.27 -15.09
C CYS A 78 -2.45 4.84 -14.60
N GLY A 79 -2.94 4.69 -13.37
CA GLY A 79 -3.25 3.41 -12.76
C GLY A 79 -2.03 2.66 -12.25
N ARG A 80 -0.86 3.29 -12.10
CA ARG A 80 0.33 2.64 -11.51
C ARG A 80 0.23 2.66 -10.00
N MET A 81 0.71 1.61 -9.35
CA MET A 81 0.69 1.47 -7.89
C MET A 81 1.98 2.01 -7.28
N TRP A 82 1.86 2.99 -6.39
CA TRP A 82 2.95 3.60 -5.65
C TRP A 82 2.96 3.05 -4.24
N VAL A 83 4.09 2.50 -3.82
CA VAL A 83 4.28 1.83 -2.53
C VAL A 83 5.39 2.56 -1.78
N VAL A 84 5.09 3.10 -0.60
CA VAL A 84 6.15 3.44 0.35
C VAL A 84 6.60 2.17 1.06
N VAL A 85 7.91 2.04 1.22
CA VAL A 85 8.55 0.89 1.83
C VAL A 85 9.39 1.39 2.99
N TYR A 86 8.96 1.12 4.22
CA TYR A 86 9.79 1.31 5.39
C TYR A 86 11.05 0.48 5.25
N GLY A 87 12.19 1.03 5.67
CA GLY A 87 13.52 0.49 5.45
C GLY A 87 14.14 0.86 4.09
N TYR A 88 13.42 1.55 3.19
CA TYR A 88 13.93 1.85 1.84
C TYR A 88 13.56 3.23 1.26
N GLY A 89 12.28 3.48 0.95
CA GLY A 89 11.89 4.58 0.07
C GLY A 89 10.58 4.33 -0.67
N VAL A 90 10.54 4.69 -1.95
CA VAL A 90 9.34 4.53 -2.80
C VAL A 90 9.61 3.53 -3.93
N ARG A 91 8.62 2.69 -4.21
CA ARG A 91 8.59 1.78 -5.36
C ARG A 91 7.30 2.00 -6.14
N VAL A 92 7.39 1.94 -7.46
CA VAL A 92 6.25 2.08 -8.36
C VAL A 92 6.12 0.81 -9.19
N TYR A 93 4.92 0.28 -9.25
CA TYR A 93 4.57 -0.93 -9.98
C TYR A 93 3.51 -0.65 -11.04
N ASP A 94 3.32 -1.58 -11.96
CA ASP A 94 2.14 -1.60 -12.80
C ASP A 94 0.83 -1.68 -11.97
N ALA A 95 -0.31 -1.53 -12.64
CA ALA A 95 -1.63 -1.54 -12.01
C ALA A 95 -1.94 -2.80 -11.20
N MET A 96 -1.28 -3.91 -11.54
CA MET A 96 -1.50 -5.21 -10.92
C MET A 96 -0.41 -5.56 -9.92
N GLY A 97 0.50 -4.63 -9.59
CA GLY A 97 1.63 -4.89 -8.70
C GLY A 97 2.53 -6.03 -9.16
N SER A 98 2.60 -6.31 -10.46
CA SER A 98 3.29 -7.46 -11.05
C SER A 98 4.69 -7.12 -11.54
N THR A 99 4.91 -5.87 -11.98
CA THR A 99 6.18 -5.40 -12.53
C THR A 99 6.64 -4.16 -11.79
N LEU A 100 7.89 -4.13 -11.31
CA LEU A 100 8.53 -2.91 -10.77
C LEU A 100 8.91 -1.98 -11.94
N LEU A 101 8.34 -0.79 -11.97
CA LEU A 101 8.56 0.21 -13.02
C LEU A 101 9.63 1.22 -12.62
N ALA A 102 9.67 1.61 -11.34
CA ALA A 102 10.65 2.55 -10.81
C ALA A 102 10.83 2.38 -9.30
N SER A 103 11.98 2.81 -8.80
CA SER A 103 12.32 2.69 -7.38
C SER A 103 13.39 3.71 -7.03
N TRP A 104 13.24 4.37 -5.88
CA TRP A 104 14.23 5.32 -5.40
C TRP A 104 14.23 5.39 -3.88
N ALA A 105 15.43 5.44 -3.31
CA ALA A 105 15.64 5.62 -1.88
C ALA A 105 15.53 7.11 -1.54
N VAL A 106 14.60 7.47 -0.65
CA VAL A 106 14.40 8.85 -0.18
C VAL A 106 14.66 8.95 1.32
N SER A 107 14.17 7.97 2.06
CA SER A 107 14.37 7.79 3.49
C SER A 107 14.04 6.34 3.86
N THR A 108 14.66 5.81 4.90
CA THR A 108 14.46 4.43 5.37
C THR A 108 13.33 4.30 6.38
N THR A 109 12.59 5.38 6.66
CA THR A 109 11.63 5.42 7.78
C THR A 109 10.27 5.96 7.33
N LEU A 110 9.97 5.73 6.05
CA LEU A 110 8.70 6.14 5.44
C LEU A 110 7.54 5.25 5.89
N THR A 111 6.45 5.88 6.31
CA THR A 111 5.24 5.19 6.77
C THR A 111 4.00 5.56 5.96
N ALA A 112 4.00 6.73 5.32
CA ALA A 112 2.88 7.18 4.51
C ALA A 112 3.31 7.98 3.26
N ILE A 113 2.40 8.03 2.29
CA ILE A 113 2.49 8.71 1.01
C ILE A 113 1.17 9.41 0.72
N LEU A 114 1.28 10.67 0.29
CA LEU A 114 0.24 11.41 -0.41
C LEU A 114 0.80 11.75 -1.79
N LEU A 115 0.13 11.23 -2.82
CA LEU A 115 0.42 11.50 -4.22
C LEU A 115 -0.67 12.41 -4.78
N LEU A 116 -0.25 13.54 -5.35
CA LEU A 116 -1.15 14.47 -6.02
C LEU A 116 -1.24 14.17 -7.51
N ASP A 117 -2.30 14.64 -8.17
CA ASP A 117 -2.52 14.46 -9.61
C ASP A 117 -1.40 15.05 -10.49
N ASN A 118 -0.65 16.01 -9.96
CA ASN A 118 0.51 16.61 -10.63
C ASN A 118 1.83 15.87 -10.37
N TYR A 119 1.76 14.66 -9.80
CA TYR A 119 2.86 13.81 -9.38
C TYR A 119 3.72 14.32 -8.22
N ASP A 120 3.31 15.40 -7.55
CA ASP A 120 4.00 15.82 -6.33
C ASP A 120 3.73 14.81 -5.21
N LEU A 121 4.79 14.43 -4.51
CA LEU A 121 4.74 13.49 -3.39
C LEU A 121 4.99 14.20 -2.07
N TYR A 122 4.17 13.86 -1.08
CA TYR A 122 4.44 14.11 0.33
C TYR A 122 4.60 12.78 1.05
N LEU A 123 5.72 12.59 1.73
CA LEU A 123 6.07 11.34 2.38
C LEU A 123 6.22 11.58 3.88
N ALA A 124 5.52 10.79 4.70
CA ALA A 124 5.69 10.84 6.14
C ALA A 124 6.94 10.05 6.54
N ASP A 125 7.93 10.75 7.07
CA ASP A 125 9.19 10.20 7.54
C ASP A 125 9.16 10.11 9.07
N TYR A 126 8.69 8.97 9.57
CA TYR A 126 8.22 8.81 10.95
C TYR A 126 9.33 8.98 11.98
N ASP A 127 10.44 8.25 11.85
CA ASP A 127 11.54 8.31 12.84
C ASP A 127 12.29 9.64 12.82
N ASN A 128 12.08 10.46 11.79
CA ASN A 128 12.73 11.77 11.64
C ASN A 128 11.76 12.95 11.87
N ASP A 129 10.54 12.69 12.33
CA ASP A 129 9.52 13.69 12.69
C ASP A 129 9.29 14.77 11.61
N LYS A 130 9.24 14.37 10.33
CA LYS A 130 9.09 15.32 9.22
C LYS A 130 8.24 14.78 8.07
N ILE A 131 7.73 15.71 7.28
CA ILE A 131 7.16 15.42 5.97
C ILE A 131 8.19 15.81 4.91
N LEU A 132 8.50 14.88 4.02
CA LEU A 132 9.35 15.12 2.86
C LEU A 132 8.49 15.50 1.67
N TYR A 133 8.91 16.51 0.92
CA TYR A 133 8.38 16.82 -0.40
C TYR A 133 9.32 16.25 -1.47
N TYR A 134 8.77 15.54 -2.45
CA TYR A 134 9.54 15.00 -3.56
C TYR A 134 8.79 15.18 -4.88
N LYS A 135 9.49 15.67 -5.90
CA LYS A 135 8.96 15.79 -7.26
C LYS A 135 9.68 14.78 -8.17
N PRO A 136 9.13 13.56 -8.37
CA PRO A 136 9.74 12.55 -9.20
C PRO A 136 9.83 13.02 -10.65
N SER A 137 10.92 12.64 -11.33
CA SER A 137 11.04 12.75 -12.79
C SER A 137 10.27 11.64 -13.52
N PHE A 138 9.79 10.63 -12.78
CA PHE A 138 8.94 9.55 -13.28
C PHE A 138 7.48 10.01 -13.23
N GLN A 139 6.86 10.14 -14.39
CA GLN A 139 5.47 10.59 -14.59
C GLN A 139 4.76 9.68 -15.59
#